data_AF-A0A1W6Z1I4-F1
#
_entry.id   AF-A0A1W6Z1I4-F1
#
_cell.length_a   1.000
_cell.length_b   1.000
_cell.length_c   1.000
_cell.angle_alpha   90.00
_cell.angle_beta   90.00
_cell.angle_gamma   90.00
#
_symmetry.space_group_name_H-M   'P 1'
#
loop_
_entity.id
_entity.type
_entity.pdbx_description
1 polymer ?
#
loop_
_entity_poly.entity_id
_entity_poly.type
_entity_poly.pdbx_seq_one_letter_code
_entity_poly.pdbx_strand_id
1 'polypeptide(L)' 'MGAIWEISVAEDGAAFWLETGCRYVACRCNADALRRVERHTGLKGAAALRAAEQELVEEAHRRLADHEDLPLRLAYHD' A
#
# COMPACT_ATOMS: atom_id res chain seq x y z
N MET A 1 -0.24 -15.06 -0.83
CA MET A 1 -1.39 -14.15 -0.60
C MET A 1 -0.84 -12.94 0.12
N GLY A 2 -1.01 -11.75 -0.45
CA GLY A 2 -0.74 -10.52 0.30
C GLY A 2 -1.98 -10.13 1.08
N ALA A 3 -1.78 -9.51 2.24
CA ALA A 3 -2.83 -9.03 3.12
C ALA A 3 -2.59 -7.55 3.42
N ILE A 4 -3.58 -6.68 3.26
CA ILE A 4 -3.52 -5.33 3.86
C ILE A 4 -3.69 -5.47 5.38
N TRP A 5 -2.75 -4.91 6.14
CA TRP A 5 -2.79 -4.78 7.59
C TRP A 5 -2.93 -3.30 7.96
N GLU A 6 -3.73 -3.02 8.99
CA GLU A 6 -3.94 -1.69 9.59
C GLU A 6 -4.12 -0.53 8.60
N ILE A 7 -5.37 -0.18 8.28
CA ILE A 7 -5.67 0.94 7.39
C ILE A 7 -6.07 2.16 8.21
N SER A 8 -5.32 3.25 8.06
CA SER A 8 -5.68 4.57 8.55
C SER A 8 -6.02 5.46 7.36
N VAL A 9 -7.26 5.94 7.29
CA VAL A 9 -7.73 6.88 6.27
C VAL A 9 -7.95 8.23 6.92
N ALA A 10 -7.40 9.27 6.32
CA ALA A 10 -7.52 10.65 6.75
C ALA A 10 -7.87 11.55 5.56
N GLU A 11 -8.20 12.82 5.82
CA GLU A 11 -8.56 13.76 4.76
C GLU A 11 -7.41 14.01 3.77
N ASP A 12 -6.15 13.85 4.21
CA ASP A 12 -4.95 14.01 3.40
C ASP A 12 -4.55 12.75 2.61
N GLY A 13 -5.24 11.61 2.84
CA GLY A 13 -4.98 10.36 2.13
C GLY A 13 -5.15 9.12 3.00
N ALA A 14 -4.26 8.13 2.81
CA ALA A 14 -4.28 6.92 3.62
C ALA A 14 -2.88 6.38 3.88
N ALA A 15 -2.72 5.74 5.04
CA ALA A 15 -1.56 4.95 5.41
C ALA A 15 -2.00 3.53 5.73
N PHE A 16 -1.29 2.54 5.20
CA PHE A 16 -1.60 1.13 5.41
C PHE A 16 -0.37 0.26 5.24
N TRP A 17 -0.39 -0.95 5.79
CA TRP A 17 0.67 -1.93 5.63
C TRP A 17 0.26 -2.99 4.61
N LEU A 18 1.18 -3.36 3.72
CA LEU A 18 1.02 -4.50 2.82
C LEU A 18 1.94 -5.63 3.25
N GLU A 19 1.37 -6.81 3.44
CA GLU A 19 2.15 -8.03 3.55
C GLU A 19 2.46 -8.56 2.14
N THR A 20 3.74 -8.68 1.83
CA THR A 20 4.29 -9.07 0.54
C THR A 20 5.08 -10.37 0.68
N GLY A 21 4.40 -11.45 1.07
CA GLY A 21 4.95 -12.80 1.22
C GLY A 21 5.98 -12.99 2.34
N CYS A 22 7.08 -12.23 2.32
CA CYS A 22 8.20 -12.29 3.27
C CYS A 22 8.49 -10.93 3.94
N ARG A 23 7.80 -9.85 3.55
CA ARG A 23 8.09 -8.48 3.98
C ARG A 23 6.80 -7.72 4.25
N TYR A 24 6.86 -6.80 5.21
CA TYR A 24 5.81 -5.79 5.43
C TYR A 24 6.24 -4.46 4.82
N VAL A 25 5.35 -3.84 4.05
CA VAL A 25 5.63 -2.59 3.34
C VAL A 25 4.69 -1.52 3.87
N ALA A 26 5.26 -0.50 4.52
CA ALA A 26 4.52 0.69 4.89
C ALA A 26 4.18 1.49 3.63
N CYS A 27 2.90 1.63 3.33
CA CYS A 27 2.39 2.37 2.20
C CYS A 27 1.70 3.65 2.67
N ARG A 28 1.97 4.76 1.99
CA ARG A 28 1.23 6.01 2.15
C ARG A 28 0.79 6.51 0.77
N CYS A 29 -0.48 6.85 0.65
CA CYS A 29 -1.01 7.53 -0.54
C CYS A 29 -1.59 8.88 -0.15
N ASN A 30 -1.46 9.88 -1.03
CA ASN A 30 -2.10 11.18 -0.86
C ASN A 30 -3.59 11.12 -1.24
N ALA A 31 -4.34 12.17 -0.91
CA ALA A 31 -5.77 12.28 -1.19
C ALA A 31 -6.13 12.06 -2.67
N ASP A 32 -5.31 12.54 -3.61
CA ASP A 32 -5.57 12.37 -5.04
C ASP A 32 -5.38 10.92 -5.50
N ALA A 33 -4.41 10.20 -4.94
CA ALA A 33 -4.26 8.76 -5.17
C ALA A 33 -5.42 7.98 -4.57
N LEU A 34 -5.82 8.29 -3.32
CA LEU A 34 -6.95 7.66 -2.67
C LEU A 34 -8.25 7.85 -3.48
N ARG A 35 -8.55 9.08 -3.90
CA ARG A 35 -9.73 9.39 -4.71
C ARG A 35 -9.75 8.66 -6.05
N ARG A 36 -8.59 8.39 -6.65
CA ARG A 36 -8.50 7.58 -7.87
C ARG A 36 -8.89 6.12 -7.60
N VAL A 37 -8.40 5.54 -6.50
CA VAL A 37 -8.78 4.18 -6.07
C VAL A 37 -10.27 4.11 -5.75
N GLU A 38 -10.82 5.11 -5.06
CA GLU A 38 -12.26 5.19 -4.76
C GLU A 38 -13.10 5.26 -6.03
N ARG A 39 -12.71 6.08 -7.02
CA ARG A 39 -13.42 6.15 -8.32
C ARG A 39 -13.31 4.86 -9.11
N HIS A 40 -12.15 4.20 -9.07
CA HIS A 40 -11.92 2.96 -9.81
C HIS A 40 -12.75 1.81 -9.25
N THR A 41 -12.81 1.70 -7.92
CA THR A 41 -13.52 0.61 -7.22
C THR A 41 -15.00 0.90 -6.97
N GLY A 42 -15.42 2.17 -7.04
CA GLY A 42 -16.77 2.60 -6.65
C GLY A 42 -17.02 2.59 -5.13
N LEU A 43 -15.99 2.28 -4.34
CA LEU A 43 -16.03 2.22 -2.88
C LEU A 43 -15.32 3.42 -2.26
N LYS A 44 -15.36 3.56 -0.93
CA LYS A 44 -14.72 4.66 -0.20
C LYS A 44 -13.74 4.19 0.86
N GLY A 45 -12.71 5.01 1.10
CA GLY A 45 -11.72 4.83 2.16
C GLY A 45 -11.13 3.42 2.21
N ALA A 46 -11.19 2.79 3.38
CA ALA A 46 -10.61 1.47 3.59
C ALA A 46 -11.21 0.38 2.70
N ALA A 47 -12.50 0.46 2.37
CA ALA A 47 -13.16 -0.51 1.49
C ALA A 47 -12.63 -0.41 0.05
N ALA A 48 -12.33 0.81 -0.42
CA ALA A 48 -11.70 1.01 -1.73
C ALA A 48 -10.28 0.43 -1.77
N LEU A 49 -9.49 0.65 -0.72
CA LEU A 49 -8.14 0.10 -0.61
C LEU A 49 -8.14 -1.43 -0.55
N ARG A 50 -9.08 -2.03 0.19
CA ARG A 50 -9.29 -3.49 0.23
C ARG A 50 -9.69 -4.06 -1.12
N ALA A 51 -10.57 -3.39 -1.86
CA ALA A 51 -10.97 -3.85 -3.19
C ALA A 51 -9.82 -3.77 -4.20
N ALA A 52 -8.91 -2.81 -4.06
CA ALA A 52 -7.71 -2.64 -4.89
C ALA A 52 -6.47 -3.37 -4.33
N GLU A 53 -6.63 -4.28 -3.36
CA GLU A 53 -5.53 -4.88 -2.61
C GLU A 53 -4.49 -5.58 -3.51
N GLN A 54 -4.94 -6.36 -4.47
CA GLN A 54 -4.05 -7.07 -5.40
C GLN A 54 -3.21 -6.09 -6.23
N GLU A 55 -3.84 -5.05 -6.79
CA GLU A 55 -3.14 -4.04 -7.60
C GLU A 55 -2.13 -3.25 -6.77
N LEU A 56 -2.47 -2.91 -5.52
CA LEU A 56 -1.55 -2.24 -4.59
C LEU A 56 -0.35 -3.11 -4.23
N VAL A 57 -0.56 -4.42 -4.03
CA VAL A 57 0.52 -5.38 -3.80
C VAL A 57 1.42 -5.53 -5.02
N GLU A 58 0.85 -5.63 -6.22
CA GLU A 58 1.62 -5.72 -7.47
C GLU A 58 2.45 -4.46 -7.72
N GLU A 59 1.88 -3.28 -7.52
CA GLU A 59 2.59 -2.00 -7.67
C GLU A 59 3.69 -1.85 -6.61
N ALA A 60 3.45 -2.27 -5.37
CA ALA A 60 4.47 -2.28 -4.32
C ALA A 60 5.63 -3.23 -4.68
N HIS A 61 5.32 -4.45 -5.17
CA HIS A 61 6.35 -5.38 -5.65
C HIS A 61 7.16 -4.79 -6.80
N ARG A 62 6.50 -4.17 -7.78
CA ARG A 62 7.17 -3.56 -8.94
C ARG A 62 8.14 -2.47 -8.49
N ARG A 63 7.69 -1.54 -7.65
CA ARG A 63 8.55 -0.47 -7.13
C ARG A 63 9.69 -0.97 -6.28
N LEU A 64 9.47 -2.03 -5.48
CA LEU A 64 10.53 -2.65 -4.69
C LEU A 64 11.58 -3.33 -5.57
N ALA A 65 11.15 -4.03 -6.62
CA ALA A 65 12.05 -4.63 -7.60
C ALA A 65 12.85 -3.56 -8.37
N ASP A 66 12.22 -2.45 -8.73
CA ASP A 66 12.88 -1.32 -9.40
C ASP A 66 13.88 -0.58 -8.48
N HIS A 67 13.71 -0.67 -7.16
CA HIS A 67 14.59 -0.06 -6.15
C HIS A 67 15.66 -1.01 -5.59
N GLU A 68 15.73 -2.28 -6.02
CA GLU A 68 16.64 -3.32 -5.49
C GLU A 68 18.10 -3.18 -5.98
N ASP A 69 18.62 -1.95 -6.11
CA ASP A 69 20.02 -1.66 -6.49
C ASP A 69 20.85 -0.97 -5.37
N LEU A 70 20.42 -1.02 -4.11
CA LEU A 70 21.21 -0.51 -2.97
C LEU A 70 21.11 -1.42 -1.74
N PRO A 71 22.21 -1.64 -0.98
CA PRO A 71 22.27 -2.63 0.07
C PRO A 71 21.40 -2.17 1.25
N LEU A 72 20.27 -2.86 1.41
CA LEU A 72 19.24 -2.71 2.44
C LEU A 72 19.82 -2.37 3.83
N ARG A 73 19.76 -1.08 4.22
CA ARG A 73 19.63 -0.71 5.63
C ARG A 73 18.18 -0.96 6.03
N LEU A 74 17.89 -2.19 6.43
CA LEU A 74 16.64 -2.55 7.11
C LEU A 74 16.60 -1.84 8.47
N ALA A 75 15.85 -0.74 8.56
CA ALA A 75 15.40 -0.25 9.85
C ALA A 75 14.27 -1.18 10.32
N TYR A 76 14.65 -2.18 11.09
CA TYR A 76 13.73 -3.01 11.88
C TYR A 76 13.08 -2.10 12.94
N HIS A 77 11.76 -2.06 12.98
CA HIS A 77 11.04 -1.60 14.16
C HIS A 77 10.56 -2.84 14.92
N ASP A 78 11.00 -2.97 16.17
CA ASP A 78 10.51 -3.91 17.20
C ASP A 78 9.12 -3.46 17.68
#